data_AF-A0A6F9EDN0-F1
#
_entry.id   AF-A0A6F9EDN0-F1
#
_cell.length_a   1.000
_cell.length_b   1.000
_cell.length_c   1.000
_cell.angle_alpha   90.00
_cell.angle_beta   90.00
_cell.angle_gamma   90.00
#
_symmetry.space_group_name_H-M   'P 1'
#
loop_
_entity.id
_entity.type
_entity.pdbx_description
1 polymer ?
#
loop_
_entity_poly.entity_id
_entity_poly.type
_entity_poly.pdbx_seq_one_letter_code
_entity_poly.pdbx_strand_id
1 'polypeptide(L)'
;MEFLSAAFFSALLAIIIIDLVLAGDNAVVIGMSARTLPKDLQKKAIVWGTLIAIAVRILATFVAVWLLEIPGLLLAGGLLLIWISYKLLVQESRPHEEGRSELGKVAGTMAVAEAAVGLRAAIRTIVVADAAMGLDNVLAVAGAAHGHWILVFLGLLISIPLVVWGSTLIVKLMDRFPWLIYVGGGVLAWTAGKMIADEPLLQTVFDNSVLYWTTIVLVIVGVLTAGLLTNQKRHHAAGS
;
A
#
# COMPACT_ATOMS: atom_id res chain seq x y z
N MET A 1 32.34 20.34 4.64
CA MET A 1 32.31 18.95 4.15
C MET A 1 31.61 18.07 5.19
N GLU A 2 30.28 18.12 5.26
CA GLU A 2 29.50 17.29 6.22
C GLU A 2 28.83 16.08 5.56
N PHE A 3 28.76 16.06 4.22
CA PHE A 3 28.11 15.00 3.40
C PHE A 3 28.86 13.66 3.36
N LEU A 4 30.09 13.59 3.91
CA LEU A 4 30.89 12.35 3.99
C LEU A 4 31.22 11.97 5.45
N SER A 5 30.53 12.57 6.42
CA SER A 5 30.73 12.27 7.83
C SER A 5 30.10 10.91 8.20
N ALA A 6 30.65 10.26 9.22
CA ALA A 6 30.05 9.03 9.76
C ALA A 6 28.61 9.26 10.24
N ALA A 7 28.30 10.45 10.75
CA ALA A 7 26.95 10.85 11.15
C ALA A 7 25.98 10.87 9.95
N PHE A 8 26.41 11.41 8.81
CA PHE A 8 25.60 11.42 7.58
C PHE A 8 25.26 10.01 7.10
N PHE A 9 26.25 9.12 7.01
CA PHE A 9 26.02 7.74 6.60
C PHE A 9 25.19 6.94 7.62
N SER A 10 25.38 7.19 8.92
CA SER A 10 24.58 6.56 9.97
C SER A 10 23.11 6.99 9.88
N ALA A 11 22.84 8.27 9.69
CA ALA A 11 21.49 8.79 9.53
C ALA A 11 20.83 8.29 8.23
N LEU A 12 21.58 8.27 7.12
CA LEU A 12 21.10 7.71 5.85
C LEU A 12 20.74 6.23 5.98
N LEU A 13 21.61 5.43 6.62
CA LEU A 13 21.36 4.02 6.86
C LEU A 13 20.13 3.82 7.77
N ALA A 14 19.98 4.63 8.82
CA ALA A 14 18.81 4.59 9.69
C ALA A 14 17.53 4.87 8.91
N ILE A 15 17.51 5.90 8.04
CA ILE A 15 16.35 6.21 7.19
C ILE A 15 16.03 5.03 6.26
N ILE A 16 17.02 4.44 5.60
CA ILE A 16 16.81 3.29 4.72
C ILE A 16 16.23 2.10 5.50
N ILE A 17 16.75 1.81 6.69
CA ILE A 17 16.25 0.72 7.53
C ILE A 17 14.83 1.00 7.99
N ILE A 18 14.54 2.21 8.48
CA ILE A 18 13.21 2.64 8.92
C ILE A 18 12.22 2.47 7.76
N ASP A 19 12.53 3.04 6.59
CA ASP A 19 11.67 2.97 5.43
C ASP A 19 11.49 1.54 4.92
N LEU A 20 12.53 0.69 4.97
CA LEU A 20 12.44 -0.72 4.56
C LEU A 20 11.57 -1.56 5.51
N VAL A 21 11.69 -1.34 6.83
CA VAL A 21 10.84 -2.00 7.83
C VAL A 21 9.38 -1.57 7.65
N LEU A 22 9.15 -0.29 7.37
CA LEU A 22 7.84 0.30 7.12
C LEU A 22 7.34 0.08 5.68
N ALA A 23 8.16 -0.48 4.79
CA ALA A 23 7.76 -0.76 3.41
C ALA A 23 7.13 -2.14 3.24
N GLY A 24 7.13 -2.98 4.27
CA GLY A 24 6.61 -4.36 4.19
C GLY A 24 5.12 -4.42 3.83
N ASP A 25 4.29 -3.63 4.50
CA ASP A 25 2.85 -3.50 4.22
C ASP A 25 2.57 -2.72 2.92
N ASN A 26 3.40 -1.70 2.61
CA ASN A 26 3.37 -0.99 1.34
C ASN A 26 3.63 -1.93 0.14
N ALA A 27 4.61 -2.82 0.23
CA ALA A 27 4.89 -3.83 -0.79
C ALA A 27 3.73 -4.82 -0.98
N VAL A 28 3.00 -5.12 0.11
CA VAL A 28 1.78 -5.94 0.08
C VAL A 28 0.65 -5.23 -0.66
N VAL A 29 0.39 -3.94 -0.41
CA VAL A 29 -0.59 -3.16 -1.21
C VAL A 29 -0.21 -3.15 -2.68
N ILE A 30 1.05 -2.87 -2.97
CA ILE A 30 1.55 -2.77 -4.34
C ILE A 30 1.37 -4.10 -5.06
N GLY A 31 1.73 -5.21 -4.40
CA GLY A 31 1.53 -6.55 -4.93
C GLY A 31 0.06 -6.88 -5.18
N MET A 32 -0.82 -6.62 -4.19
CA MET A 32 -2.26 -6.86 -4.34
C MET A 32 -2.92 -6.00 -5.41
N SER A 33 -2.43 -4.78 -5.63
CA SER A 33 -2.96 -3.88 -6.64
C SER A 33 -2.47 -4.26 -8.04
N ALA A 34 -1.22 -4.70 -8.16
CA ALA A 34 -0.64 -5.06 -9.45
C ALA A 34 -1.06 -6.46 -9.93
N ARG A 35 -1.29 -7.43 -9.03
CA ARG A 35 -1.54 -8.84 -9.38
C ARG A 35 -2.72 -9.06 -10.34
N THR A 36 -3.70 -8.16 -10.35
CA THR A 36 -4.89 -8.26 -11.21
C THR A 36 -4.61 -7.88 -12.67
N LEU A 37 -3.41 -7.35 -12.95
CA LEU A 37 -2.99 -6.93 -14.28
C LEU A 37 -2.27 -8.05 -15.04
N PRO A 38 -2.28 -7.99 -16.39
CA PRO A 38 -1.40 -8.78 -17.24
C PRO A 38 0.08 -8.63 -16.84
N LYS A 39 0.88 -9.70 -16.94
CA LYS A 39 2.29 -9.75 -16.49
C LYS A 39 3.16 -8.62 -17.05
N ASP A 40 2.88 -8.16 -18.26
CA ASP A 40 3.58 -7.05 -18.92
C ASP A 40 3.23 -5.67 -18.33
N LEU A 41 2.04 -5.53 -17.74
CA LEU A 41 1.57 -4.30 -17.09
C LEU A 41 1.83 -4.27 -15.59
N GLN A 42 1.96 -5.43 -14.93
CA GLN A 42 2.31 -5.52 -13.50
C GLN A 42 3.55 -4.69 -13.17
N LYS A 43 4.66 -4.93 -13.89
CA LYS A 43 5.91 -4.17 -13.68
C LYS A 43 5.72 -2.67 -13.90
N LYS A 44 4.92 -2.29 -14.90
CA LYS A 44 4.63 -0.87 -15.17
C LYS A 44 3.83 -0.24 -14.04
N ALA A 45 2.82 -0.94 -13.52
CA ALA A 45 2.01 -0.47 -12.39
C ALA A 45 2.86 -0.28 -11.14
N ILE A 46 3.73 -1.26 -10.84
CA ILE A 46 4.64 -1.20 -9.68
C ILE A 46 5.60 -0.02 -9.83
N VAL A 47 6.29 0.11 -10.97
CA VAL A 47 7.29 1.17 -11.17
C VAL A 47 6.64 2.55 -11.16
N TRP A 48 5.61 2.78 -11.97
CA TRP A 48 4.96 4.08 -12.05
C TRP A 48 4.19 4.42 -10.77
N GLY A 49 3.52 3.43 -10.17
CA GLY A 49 2.84 3.60 -8.89
C GLY A 49 3.81 4.01 -7.79
N THR A 50 4.94 3.31 -7.64
CA THR A 50 5.95 3.62 -6.62
C THR A 50 6.62 4.97 -6.86
N LEU A 51 6.96 5.30 -8.11
CA LEU A 51 7.56 6.60 -8.43
C LEU A 51 6.63 7.78 -8.08
N ILE A 52 5.34 7.68 -8.43
CA ILE A 52 4.36 8.72 -8.12
C ILE A 52 4.10 8.76 -6.61
N ALA A 53 3.96 7.61 -5.97
CA ALA A 53 3.76 7.49 -4.53
C ALA A 53 4.89 8.18 -3.76
N ILE A 54 6.14 7.94 -4.15
CA ILE A 54 7.30 8.57 -3.50
C ILE A 54 7.38 10.07 -3.76
N ALA A 55 7.02 10.54 -4.96
CA ALA A 55 6.91 11.98 -5.19
C ALA A 55 5.88 12.63 -4.25
N VAL A 56 4.72 11.97 -4.08
CA VAL A 56 3.68 12.40 -3.11
C VAL A 56 4.23 12.32 -1.68
N ARG A 57 4.96 11.28 -1.32
CA ARG A 57 5.56 11.08 0.01
C ARG A 57 6.60 12.14 0.34
N ILE A 58 7.48 12.47 -0.61
CA ILE A 58 8.45 13.56 -0.48
C ILE A 58 7.72 14.88 -0.24
N LEU A 59 6.68 15.16 -1.05
CA LEU A 59 5.85 16.36 -0.87
C LEU A 59 5.17 16.39 0.50
N ALA A 60 4.59 15.27 0.92
CA ALA A 60 3.98 15.12 2.24
C ALA A 60 4.99 15.35 3.36
N THR A 61 6.26 14.92 3.18
CA THR A 61 7.33 15.15 4.16
C THR A 61 7.63 16.63 4.37
N PHE A 62 7.59 17.44 3.32
CA PHE A 62 7.80 18.89 3.44
C PHE A 62 6.72 19.58 4.27
N VAL A 63 5.49 19.09 4.21
CA VAL A 63 4.33 19.70 4.91
C VAL A 63 3.88 18.90 6.13
N ALA A 64 4.61 17.84 6.50
CA ALA A 64 4.20 16.87 7.50
C ALA A 64 3.90 17.49 8.86
N VAL A 65 4.73 18.47 9.24
CA VAL A 65 4.59 19.20 10.52
C VAL A 65 3.23 19.89 10.60
N TRP A 66 2.74 20.47 9.50
CA TRP A 66 1.42 21.11 9.46
C TRP A 66 0.29 20.12 9.23
N LEU A 67 0.57 19.02 8.52
CA LEU A 67 -0.44 18.03 8.17
C LEU A 67 -0.97 17.30 9.42
N LEU A 68 -0.13 17.08 10.42
CA LEU A 68 -0.48 16.38 11.66
C LEU A 68 -1.12 17.27 12.74
N GLU A 69 -1.04 18.59 12.58
CA GLU A 69 -1.86 19.50 13.38
C GLU A 69 -3.35 19.41 13.01
N ILE A 70 -3.70 18.69 11.92
CA ILE A 70 -5.08 18.48 11.49
C ILE A 70 -5.66 17.26 12.22
N PRO A 71 -6.52 17.46 13.24
CA PRO A 71 -7.20 16.35 13.89
C PRO A 71 -8.15 15.65 12.92
N GLY A 72 -8.23 14.33 13.01
CA GLY A 72 -9.06 13.47 12.16
C GLY A 72 -8.37 12.95 10.90
N LEU A 73 -7.12 13.34 10.63
CA LEU A 73 -6.39 12.89 9.45
C LEU A 73 -6.05 11.39 9.52
N LEU A 74 -5.63 10.88 10.67
CA LEU A 74 -5.32 9.45 10.85
C LEU A 74 -6.60 8.62 10.79
N LEU A 75 -7.69 9.13 11.37
CA LEU A 75 -9.02 8.52 11.23
C LEU A 75 -9.45 8.41 9.76
N ALA A 76 -9.33 9.50 8.98
CA ALA A 76 -9.67 9.51 7.57
C ALA A 76 -8.78 8.55 6.76
N GLY A 77 -7.47 8.54 7.02
CA GLY A 77 -6.52 7.61 6.43
C GLY A 77 -6.84 6.15 6.76
N GLY A 78 -7.15 5.85 8.02
CA GLY A 78 -7.55 4.53 8.49
C GLY A 78 -8.84 4.05 7.82
N LEU A 79 -9.89 4.87 7.77
CA LEU A 79 -11.13 4.53 7.07
C LEU A 79 -10.91 4.28 5.57
N LEU A 80 -10.06 5.10 4.93
CA LEU A 80 -9.66 4.92 3.54
C LEU A 80 -8.92 3.60 3.33
N LEU A 81 -8.04 3.21 4.25
CA LEU A 81 -7.32 1.94 4.21
C LEU A 81 -8.22 0.74 4.45
N ILE A 82 -9.24 0.83 5.33
CA ILE A 82 -10.28 -0.21 5.45
C ILE A 82 -10.93 -0.45 4.09
N TRP A 83 -11.33 0.64 3.41
CA TRP A 83 -11.95 0.55 2.09
C TRP A 83 -11.00 -0.06 1.05
N ILE A 84 -9.73 0.37 1.02
CA ILE A 84 -8.72 -0.19 0.10
C ILE A 84 -8.49 -1.67 0.38
N SER A 85 -8.32 -2.04 1.64
CA SER A 85 -8.11 -3.43 2.06
C SER A 85 -9.25 -4.32 1.60
N TYR A 86 -10.49 -3.95 1.92
CA TYR A 86 -11.68 -4.66 1.46
C TYR A 86 -11.74 -4.73 -0.08
N LYS A 87 -11.51 -3.61 -0.77
CA LYS A 87 -11.55 -3.54 -2.24
C LYS A 87 -10.49 -4.44 -2.87
N LEU A 88 -9.30 -4.58 -2.29
CA LEU A 88 -8.23 -5.44 -2.79
C LEU A 88 -8.51 -6.93 -2.56
N LEU A 89 -9.20 -7.28 -1.47
CA LEU A 89 -9.66 -8.66 -1.20
C LEU A 89 -10.75 -9.12 -2.16
N VAL A 90 -11.64 -8.20 -2.57
CA VAL A 90 -12.81 -8.49 -3.41
C VAL A 90 -12.52 -8.32 -4.92
N GLN A 91 -11.34 -7.80 -5.27
CA GLN A 91 -10.90 -7.69 -6.66
C GLN A 91 -10.54 -9.06 -7.25
N GLU A 92 -11.11 -9.36 -8.42
CA GLU A 92 -10.86 -10.61 -9.15
C GLU A 92 -9.40 -10.77 -9.53
N SER A 93 -8.83 -11.94 -9.19
CA SER A 93 -7.72 -12.49 -9.97
C SER A 93 -8.34 -13.02 -11.26
N ARG A 94 -8.28 -12.27 -12.37
CA ARG A 94 -8.61 -12.88 -13.66
C ARG A 94 -7.65 -14.06 -13.86
N PRO A 95 -8.12 -15.29 -14.09
CA PRO A 95 -7.23 -16.39 -14.46
C PRO A 95 -6.44 -15.94 -15.68
N HIS A 96 -5.12 -16.10 -15.64
CA HIS A 96 -4.28 -15.87 -16.81
C HIS A 96 -4.70 -16.84 -17.92
N GLU A 97 -5.59 -16.40 -18.83
CA GLU A 97 -5.81 -17.12 -20.08
C GLU A 97 -4.57 -16.95 -20.97
N GLU A 98 -3.65 -17.90 -20.81
CA GLU A 98 -2.68 -18.28 -21.83
C GLU A 98 -3.47 -18.91 -23.00
N GLY A 99 -3.91 -18.08 -23.95
CA GLY A 99 -4.69 -18.58 -25.09
C GLY A 99 -5.09 -17.52 -26.10
N ARG A 100 -4.14 -16.73 -26.63
CA ARG A 100 -4.43 -15.90 -27.81
C ARG A 100 -4.46 -16.77 -29.07
N SER A 101 -5.65 -17.22 -29.45
CA SER A 101 -5.97 -17.61 -30.82
C SER A 101 -6.50 -16.39 -31.59
N GLU A 102 -5.74 -15.95 -32.60
CA GLU A 102 -6.19 -15.54 -33.95
C GLU A 102 -7.60 -14.91 -34.14
N LEU A 103 -8.00 -13.90 -33.34
CA LEU A 103 -9.16 -13.03 -33.64
C LEU A 103 -8.81 -11.54 -33.33
N GLY A 104 -7.69 -11.06 -33.87
CA GLY A 104 -6.92 -9.90 -33.38
C GLY A 104 -7.31 -8.47 -33.81
N LYS A 105 -8.39 -8.25 -34.55
CA LYS A 105 -8.89 -6.94 -35.03
C LYS A 105 -9.45 -5.97 -33.98
N VAL A 106 -10.66 -6.32 -33.55
CA VAL A 106 -11.64 -5.43 -32.88
C VAL A 106 -11.71 -5.70 -31.38
N ALA A 107 -11.42 -6.94 -30.95
CA ALA A 107 -11.20 -7.27 -29.55
C ALA A 107 -9.91 -6.62 -28.99
N GLY A 108 -8.94 -6.32 -29.84
CA GLY A 108 -7.67 -5.72 -29.44
C GLY A 108 -7.82 -4.31 -28.86
N THR A 109 -8.66 -3.46 -29.43
CA THR A 109 -8.88 -2.09 -28.95
C THR A 109 -9.63 -2.04 -27.62
N MET A 110 -10.65 -2.89 -27.43
CA MET A 110 -11.32 -3.02 -26.12
C MET A 110 -10.40 -3.63 -25.06
N ALA A 111 -9.63 -4.68 -25.39
CA ALA A 111 -8.69 -5.28 -24.46
C ALA A 111 -7.56 -4.31 -24.04
N VAL A 112 -7.06 -3.49 -24.98
CA VAL A 112 -6.06 -2.45 -24.68
C VAL A 112 -6.66 -1.34 -23.80
N ALA A 113 -7.92 -0.94 -24.05
CA ALA A 113 -8.61 0.04 -23.22
C ALA A 113 -8.85 -0.49 -21.79
N GLU A 114 -9.32 -1.72 -21.63
CA GLU A 114 -9.49 -2.38 -20.32
C GLU A 114 -8.17 -2.47 -19.56
N ALA A 115 -7.10 -2.86 -20.25
CA ALA A 115 -5.77 -2.98 -19.66
C ALA A 115 -5.21 -1.62 -19.19
N ALA A 116 -5.47 -0.54 -19.94
CA ALA A 116 -5.11 0.82 -19.56
C ALA A 116 -5.93 1.33 -18.36
N VAL A 117 -7.23 1.02 -18.32
CA VAL A 117 -8.10 1.35 -17.17
C VAL A 117 -7.63 0.63 -15.92
N GLY A 118 -7.32 -0.67 -16.03
CA GLY A 118 -6.76 -1.47 -14.93
C GLY A 118 -5.44 -0.92 -14.43
N LEU A 119 -4.52 -0.57 -15.33
CA LEU A 119 -3.22 0.02 -14.98
C LEU A 119 -3.40 1.33 -14.20
N ARG A 120 -4.27 2.23 -14.67
CA ARG A 120 -4.57 3.50 -13.99
C ARG A 120 -5.21 3.26 -12.62
N ALA A 121 -6.09 2.28 -12.51
CA ALA A 121 -6.73 1.91 -11.24
C ALA A 121 -5.71 1.37 -10.23
N ALA A 122 -4.81 0.48 -10.65
CA ALA A 122 -3.76 -0.07 -9.81
C ALA A 122 -2.79 1.01 -9.32
N ILE A 123 -2.31 1.88 -10.24
CA ILE A 123 -1.45 3.02 -9.89
C ILE A 123 -2.16 3.92 -8.88
N ARG A 124 -3.44 4.25 -9.10
CA ARG A 124 -4.21 5.08 -8.18
C ARG A 124 -4.33 4.44 -6.80
N THR A 125 -4.61 3.14 -6.73
CA THR A 125 -4.70 2.44 -5.44
C THR A 125 -3.37 2.44 -4.71
N ILE A 126 -2.25 2.21 -5.42
CA ILE A 126 -0.90 2.28 -4.85
C ILE A 126 -0.63 3.66 -4.25
N VAL A 127 -0.82 4.72 -5.04
CA VAL A 127 -0.52 6.09 -4.61
C VAL A 127 -1.40 6.52 -3.43
N VAL A 128 -2.69 6.20 -3.47
CA VAL A 128 -3.63 6.60 -2.41
C VAL A 128 -3.36 5.84 -1.12
N ALA A 129 -3.08 4.54 -1.19
CA ALA A 129 -2.72 3.75 -0.02
C ALA A 129 -1.37 4.19 0.58
N ASP A 130 -0.36 4.39 -0.27
CA ASP A 130 0.95 4.88 0.15
C ASP A 130 0.86 6.25 0.80
N ALA A 131 0.03 7.15 0.27
CA ALA A 131 -0.20 8.46 0.88
C ALA A 131 -0.87 8.33 2.26
N ALA A 132 -1.84 7.42 2.42
CA ALA A 132 -2.53 7.22 3.70
C ALA A 132 -1.60 6.61 4.77
N MET A 133 -0.88 5.55 4.41
CA MET A 133 0.14 4.91 5.27
C MET A 133 1.43 5.73 5.35
N GLY A 134 1.60 6.72 4.48
CA GLY A 134 2.79 7.55 4.43
C GLY A 134 2.79 8.55 5.58
N LEU A 135 1.64 8.86 6.16
CA LEU A 135 1.49 9.93 7.16
C LEU A 135 2.31 9.67 8.43
N ASP A 136 2.27 8.45 8.97
CA ASP A 136 3.06 8.05 10.14
C ASP A 136 4.52 7.73 9.76
N ASN A 137 4.75 7.14 8.58
CA ASN A 137 6.08 6.87 8.04
C ASN A 137 6.91 8.15 7.81
N VAL A 138 6.25 9.22 7.36
CA VAL A 138 6.87 10.51 7.10
C VAL A 138 7.43 11.13 8.39
N LEU A 139 6.74 10.98 9.54
CA LEU A 139 7.26 11.45 10.84
C LEU A 139 8.55 10.74 11.22
N ALA A 140 8.59 9.42 11.08
CA ALA A 140 9.75 8.62 11.41
C ALA A 140 10.97 9.03 10.56
N VAL A 141 10.75 9.23 9.26
CA VAL A 141 11.79 9.66 8.32
C VAL A 141 12.22 11.11 8.57
N ALA A 142 11.27 12.03 8.81
CA ALA A 142 11.58 13.43 9.11
C ALA A 142 12.36 13.58 10.42
N GLY A 143 11.98 12.81 11.46
CA GLY A 143 12.69 12.75 12.73
C GLY A 143 14.11 12.19 12.59
N ALA A 144 14.28 11.10 11.83
CA ALA A 144 15.58 10.49 11.59
C ALA A 144 16.52 11.34 10.73
N ALA A 145 15.96 12.20 9.87
CA ALA A 145 16.75 13.08 9.01
C ALA A 145 17.24 14.36 9.71
N HIS A 146 16.80 14.64 10.93
CA HIS A 146 17.18 15.85 11.70
C HIS A 146 17.10 17.16 10.89
N GLY A 147 16.14 17.27 9.97
CA GLY A 147 15.95 18.44 9.10
C GLY A 147 16.83 18.50 7.84
N HIS A 148 17.69 17.51 7.58
CA HIS A 148 18.46 17.42 6.34
C HIS A 148 17.65 16.78 5.21
N TRP A 149 17.01 17.60 4.40
CA TRP A 149 16.17 17.17 3.27
C TRP A 149 16.88 16.26 2.27
N ILE A 150 18.21 16.41 2.11
CA ILE A 150 18.97 15.55 1.20
C ILE A 150 19.06 14.11 1.69
N LEU A 151 19.07 13.89 3.02
CA LEU A 151 19.06 12.55 3.62
C LEU A 151 17.73 11.85 3.38
N VAL A 152 16.62 12.58 3.55
CA VAL A 152 15.26 12.09 3.24
C VAL A 152 15.19 11.68 1.77
N PHE A 153 15.58 12.58 0.87
CA PHE A 153 15.51 12.35 -0.58
C PHE A 153 16.36 11.15 -1.00
N LEU A 154 17.62 11.06 -0.53
CA LEU A 154 18.51 9.96 -0.87
C LEU A 154 18.04 8.63 -0.27
N GLY A 155 17.55 8.63 0.97
CA GLY A 155 17.01 7.45 1.62
C GLY A 155 15.83 6.87 0.83
N LEU A 156 14.84 7.71 0.51
CA LEU A 156 13.68 7.34 -0.30
C LEU A 156 14.07 6.88 -1.72
N LEU A 157 15.04 7.56 -2.34
CA LEU A 157 15.53 7.20 -3.67
C LEU A 157 16.21 5.81 -3.70
N ILE A 158 16.95 5.47 -2.65
CA ILE A 158 17.61 4.16 -2.49
C ILE A 158 16.59 3.07 -2.15
N SER A 159 15.50 3.41 -1.46
CA SER A 159 14.42 2.46 -1.16
C SER A 159 13.60 2.03 -2.38
N ILE A 160 13.51 2.85 -3.44
CA ILE A 160 12.65 2.56 -4.60
C ILE A 160 12.96 1.19 -5.23
N PRO A 161 14.21 0.87 -5.60
CA PRO A 161 14.52 -0.42 -6.22
C PRO A 161 14.21 -1.58 -5.27
N LEU A 162 14.47 -1.43 -3.97
CA LEU A 162 14.17 -2.44 -2.95
C LEU A 162 12.67 -2.75 -2.90
N VAL A 163 11.83 -1.73 -2.81
CA VAL A 163 10.36 -1.88 -2.76
C VAL A 163 9.82 -2.45 -4.07
N VAL A 164 10.29 -1.97 -5.22
CA VAL A 164 9.86 -2.48 -6.53
C VAL A 164 10.21 -3.97 -6.69
N TRP A 165 11.41 -4.37 -6.26
CA TRP A 165 11.85 -5.76 -6.31
C TRP A 165 11.05 -6.64 -5.33
N GLY A 166 10.90 -6.17 -4.08
CA GLY A 166 10.12 -6.84 -3.05
C GLY A 166 8.67 -7.03 -3.46
N SER A 167 8.02 -5.99 -3.99
CA SER A 167 6.64 -6.05 -4.46
C SER A 167 6.46 -7.04 -5.61
N THR A 168 7.44 -7.12 -6.53
CA THR A 168 7.42 -8.11 -7.61
C THR A 168 7.51 -9.55 -7.07
N LEU A 169 8.27 -9.78 -5.99
CA LEU A 169 8.32 -11.06 -5.30
C LEU A 169 6.98 -11.38 -4.62
N ILE A 170 6.36 -10.39 -3.96
CA ILE A 170 5.04 -10.54 -3.34
C ILE A 170 3.98 -10.92 -4.38
N VAL A 171 3.96 -10.28 -5.56
CA VAL A 171 3.04 -10.66 -6.65
C VAL A 171 3.21 -12.14 -7.03
N LYS A 172 4.45 -12.57 -7.31
CA LYS A 172 4.73 -13.98 -7.66
C LYS A 172 4.31 -14.94 -6.56
N LEU A 173 4.49 -14.55 -5.30
CA LEU A 173 4.13 -15.36 -4.15
C LEU A 173 2.61 -15.45 -4.00
N MET A 174 1.87 -14.37 -4.23
CA MET A 174 0.40 -14.34 -4.25
C MET A 174 -0.19 -15.16 -5.40
N ASP A 175 0.43 -15.12 -6.59
CA ASP A 175 0.03 -15.95 -7.73
C ASP A 175 0.16 -17.45 -7.40
N ARG A 176 1.25 -17.82 -6.69
CA ARG A 176 1.49 -19.21 -6.26
C ARG A 176 0.64 -19.62 -5.06
N PHE A 177 0.38 -18.69 -4.14
CA PHE A 177 -0.31 -18.92 -2.88
C PHE A 177 -1.43 -17.89 -2.66
N PRO A 178 -2.62 -18.11 -3.23
CA PRO A 178 -3.73 -17.15 -3.17
C PRO A 178 -4.19 -16.80 -1.76
N TRP A 179 -3.97 -17.65 -0.76
CA TRP A 179 -4.30 -17.36 0.63
C TRP A 179 -3.53 -16.14 1.19
N LEU A 180 -2.37 -15.80 0.61
CA LEU A 180 -1.61 -14.60 0.98
C LEU A 180 -2.32 -13.30 0.65
N ILE A 181 -3.34 -13.32 -0.20
CA ILE A 181 -4.20 -12.14 -0.45
C ILE A 181 -4.95 -11.78 0.83
N TYR A 182 -5.46 -12.78 1.55
CA TYR A 182 -6.16 -12.57 2.82
C TYR A 182 -5.21 -12.12 3.92
N VAL A 183 -3.99 -12.67 3.97
CA VAL A 183 -2.94 -12.16 4.87
C VAL A 183 -2.64 -10.71 4.56
N GLY A 184 -2.47 -10.38 3.27
CA GLY A 184 -2.19 -9.03 2.83
C GLY A 184 -3.29 -8.06 3.25
N GLY A 185 -4.55 -8.37 2.98
CA GLY A 185 -5.68 -7.57 3.45
C GLY A 185 -5.78 -7.47 4.98
N GLY A 186 -5.40 -8.52 5.71
CA GLY A 186 -5.29 -8.52 7.16
C GLY A 186 -4.24 -7.52 7.66
N VAL A 187 -3.06 -7.48 7.05
CA VAL A 187 -2.01 -6.49 7.35
C VAL A 187 -2.51 -5.07 7.08
N LEU A 188 -3.19 -4.83 5.96
CA LEU A 188 -3.79 -3.52 5.66
C LEU A 188 -4.84 -3.11 6.68
N ALA A 189 -5.69 -4.05 7.09
CA ALA A 189 -6.73 -3.83 8.07
C ALA A 189 -6.13 -3.57 9.47
N TRP A 190 -5.01 -4.21 9.80
CA TRP A 190 -4.24 -3.92 11.00
C TRP A 190 -3.72 -2.48 10.98
N THR A 191 -3.04 -2.06 9.90
CA THR A 191 -2.53 -0.68 9.77
C THR A 191 -3.68 0.32 9.87
N ALA A 192 -4.81 0.05 9.21
CA ALA A 192 -6.00 0.87 9.30
C ALA A 192 -6.57 0.98 10.73
N GLY A 193 -6.71 -0.15 11.44
CA GLY A 193 -7.19 -0.17 12.81
C GLY A 193 -6.26 0.58 13.76
N LYS A 194 -4.94 0.43 13.57
CA LYS A 194 -3.93 1.16 14.33
C LYS A 194 -4.04 2.67 14.11
N MET A 195 -4.17 3.12 12.86
CA MET A 195 -4.33 4.55 12.55
C MET A 195 -5.60 5.15 13.17
N ILE A 196 -6.70 4.40 13.21
CA ILE A 196 -7.94 4.83 13.87
C ILE A 196 -7.75 4.92 15.39
N ALA A 197 -7.04 3.95 15.98
CA ALA A 197 -6.82 3.89 17.42
C ALA A 197 -5.79 4.92 17.91
N ASP A 198 -4.80 5.25 17.10
CA ASP A 198 -3.75 6.25 17.38
C ASP A 198 -4.24 7.71 17.13
N GLU A 199 -5.46 7.91 16.63
CA GLU A 199 -6.02 9.22 16.31
C GLU A 199 -6.15 10.12 17.57
N PRO A 200 -5.56 11.34 17.57
CA PRO A 200 -5.63 12.29 18.68
C PRO A 200 -7.04 12.58 19.18
N LEU A 201 -8.03 12.69 18.30
CA LEU A 201 -9.43 12.94 18.68
C LEU A 201 -10.05 11.81 19.51
N LEU A 202 -9.55 10.59 19.36
CA LEU A 202 -10.10 9.39 19.99
C LEU A 202 -9.23 8.89 21.16
N GLN A 203 -8.16 9.61 21.52
CA GLN A 203 -7.25 9.22 22.60
C GLN A 203 -7.98 9.02 23.94
N THR A 204 -8.96 9.86 24.27
CA THR A 204 -9.75 9.70 25.51
C THR A 204 -10.54 8.40 25.56
N VAL A 205 -10.87 7.81 24.41
CA VAL A 205 -11.56 6.51 24.30
C VAL A 205 -10.54 5.37 24.25
N PHE A 206 -9.40 5.57 23.57
CA PHE A 206 -8.39 4.52 23.34
C PHE A 206 -7.22 4.50 24.33
N ASP A 207 -7.19 5.37 25.34
CA ASP A 207 -6.31 5.24 26.51
C ASP A 207 -6.50 3.88 27.22
N ASN A 208 -7.68 3.27 27.07
CA ASN A 208 -7.93 1.91 27.51
C ASN A 208 -7.33 0.89 26.52
N SER A 209 -6.28 0.18 26.93
CA SER A 209 -5.60 -0.83 26.11
C SER A 209 -6.55 -1.93 25.59
N VAL A 210 -7.63 -2.24 26.29
CA VAL A 210 -8.63 -3.21 25.82
C VAL A 210 -9.37 -2.68 24.61
N LEU A 211 -9.83 -1.41 24.66
CA LEU A 211 -10.53 -0.79 23.53
C LEU A 211 -9.61 -0.61 22.33
N TYR A 212 -8.34 -0.26 22.56
CA TYR A 212 -7.32 -0.16 21.53
C TYR A 212 -7.20 -1.47 20.72
N TRP A 213 -6.90 -2.57 21.40
CA TRP A 213 -6.72 -3.87 20.76
C TRP A 213 -8.04 -4.41 20.19
N THR A 214 -9.16 -4.16 20.85
CA THR A 214 -10.48 -4.59 20.38
C THR A 214 -10.82 -3.95 19.04
N THR A 215 -10.58 -2.65 18.87
CA THR A 215 -10.82 -1.95 17.58
C THR A 215 -9.97 -2.55 16.46
N ILE A 216 -8.68 -2.78 16.69
CA ILE A 216 -7.79 -3.38 15.69
C ILE A 216 -8.30 -4.76 15.27
N VAL A 217 -8.61 -5.62 16.25
CA VAL A 217 -9.14 -6.97 15.98
C VAL A 217 -10.48 -6.90 15.23
N LEU A 218 -11.38 -5.99 15.63
CA LEU A 218 -12.67 -5.81 14.97
C LEU A 218 -12.51 -5.35 13.52
N VAL A 219 -11.59 -4.44 13.23
CA VAL A 219 -11.31 -3.99 11.86
C VAL A 219 -10.77 -5.14 11.00
N ILE A 220 -9.82 -5.92 11.53
CA ILE A 220 -9.25 -7.07 10.82
C ILE A 220 -10.31 -8.12 10.54
N VAL A 221 -11.03 -8.57 11.58
CA VAL A 221 -12.08 -9.58 11.45
C VAL A 221 -13.17 -9.06 10.52
N GLY A 222 -13.62 -7.82 10.67
CA GLY A 222 -14.63 -7.21 9.82
C GLY A 222 -14.25 -7.21 8.35
N VAL A 223 -13.04 -6.76 8.01
CA VAL A 223 -12.56 -6.71 6.63
C VAL A 223 -12.38 -8.11 6.04
N LEU A 224 -11.77 -9.04 6.79
CA LEU A 224 -11.55 -10.41 6.33
C LEU A 224 -12.85 -11.17 6.14
N THR A 225 -13.77 -11.10 7.11
CA THR A 225 -15.08 -11.73 7.01
C THR A 225 -15.90 -11.14 5.87
N ALA A 226 -15.93 -9.81 5.72
CA ALA A 226 -16.62 -9.15 4.60
C ALA A 226 -16.02 -9.57 3.23
N GLY A 227 -14.70 -9.65 3.13
CA GLY A 227 -14.01 -10.13 1.93
C GLY A 227 -14.35 -11.59 1.62
N LEU A 228 -14.30 -12.48 2.60
CA LEU A 228 -14.62 -13.90 2.46
C LEU A 228 -16.08 -14.12 2.04
N LEU A 229 -17.04 -13.48 2.72
CA LEU A 229 -18.47 -13.61 2.40
C LEU A 229 -18.79 -13.12 1.00
N THR A 230 -18.17 -12.02 0.58
CA THR A 230 -18.39 -11.46 -0.76
C THR A 230 -17.80 -12.36 -1.84
N ASN A 231 -16.61 -12.91 -1.62
CA ASN A 231 -15.99 -13.85 -2.55
C ASN A 231 -16.77 -15.17 -2.64
N GLN A 232 -17.26 -15.71 -1.52
CA GLN A 232 -18.12 -16.91 -1.51
C GLN A 232 -19.42 -16.70 -2.30
N LYS A 233 -20.14 -15.59 -2.06
CA LYS A 233 -21.39 -15.28 -2.78
C LYS A 233 -21.17 -15.18 -4.29
N ARG A 234 -20.04 -14.62 -4.72
CA ARG A 234 -19.69 -14.50 -6.13
C ARG A 234 -19.35 -15.85 -6.77
N HIS A 235 -18.63 -16.72 -6.06
CA HIS A 235 -18.37 -18.08 -6.54
C HIS A 235 -19.65 -18.90 -6.70
N HIS A 236 -20.63 -18.74 -5.81
CA HIS A 236 -21.92 -19.43 -5.94
C HIS A 236 -22.77 -18.89 -7.10
N ALA A 237 -22.75 -17.58 -7.36
CA ALA A 237 -23.50 -16.97 -8.48
C ALA A 237 -22.90 -17.27 -9.86
N ALA A 238 -21.60 -17.56 -9.95
CA ALA A 238 -20.94 -17.93 -11.20
C ALA A 238 -21.06 -19.42 -11.57
N GLY A 239 -21.56 -20.25 -10.65
CA GLY A 239 -21.75 -21.69 -10.83
C GLY A 239 -23.21 -22.15 -11.00
N SER A 240 -24.17 -21.22 -11.03
CA SER A 240 -25.61 -21.44 -11.26
C SER A 240 -26.06 -20.89 -12.59
#